data_AF-A0A1Y4IXS1-F1
#
_entry.id   AF-A0A1Y4IXS1-F1
#
_cell.length_a   1.000
_cell.length_b   1.000
_cell.length_c   1.000
_cell.angle_alpha   90.00
_cell.angle_beta   90.00
_cell.angle_gamma   90.00
#
_symmetry.space_group_name_H-M   'P 1'
#
loop_
_entity.id
_entity.type
_entity.pdbx_description
1 polymer ?
#
loop_
_entity_poly.entity_id
_entity_poly.type
_entity_poly.pdbx_seq_one_letter_code
_entity_poly.pdbx_strand_id
1 'polypeptide(L)'
;MGELAIKYHDFEEAKEEIKKFSEQTVTDLDLKRVESAKGVGEFLGDWLLGGGIGLNHKVTGEELNELTAQIQTHLNSINTTQIQLIREFGQVYSALEALDKDYIQAILVSIQATEETSQSIQKTQEQIKKIVENQKKTLEGLKKFKEKIDGYAHLDDIDQMWEDCQKWGEELERLSTIADSAAEIVKKAEEVNAAENKIGTAVESLSRKVKYAYWIAGGAAGLAIIELAFLVVKVMA
;
A
#
# COMPACT_ATOMS: atom_id res chain seq x y z
N MET A 1 -15.92 -4.54 24.45
CA MET A 1 -16.51 -5.89 24.30
C MET A 1 -15.73 -6.79 25.25
N GLY A 2 -16.41 -7.36 26.24
CA GLY A 2 -15.76 -8.25 27.21
C GLY A 2 -15.32 -9.53 26.53
N GLU A 3 -14.11 -9.99 26.84
CA GLU A 3 -13.53 -11.22 26.35
C GLU A 3 -14.38 -12.40 26.87
N LEU A 4 -15.20 -12.99 25.99
CA LEU A 4 -15.96 -14.22 26.28
C LEU A 4 -14.97 -15.38 26.30
N ALA A 5 -14.34 -15.61 27.45
CA ALA A 5 -13.47 -16.75 27.68
C ALA A 5 -14.33 -18.01 27.83
N ILE A 6 -14.34 -18.86 26.79
CA ILE A 6 -15.01 -20.16 26.79
C ILE A 6 -14.38 -21.04 27.87
N LYS A 7 -15.13 -21.43 28.91
CA LYS A 7 -14.63 -22.35 29.94
C LYS A 7 -14.94 -23.78 29.54
N TYR A 8 -13.89 -24.49 29.10
CA TYR A 8 -13.97 -25.85 28.58
C TYR A 8 -14.34 -26.94 29.60
N HIS A 9 -14.25 -26.66 30.90
CA HIS A 9 -14.17 -27.70 31.93
C HIS A 9 -15.51 -28.38 32.21
N ASP A 10 -16.60 -27.61 32.27
CA ASP A 10 -17.89 -28.09 32.78
C ASP A 10 -18.59 -29.06 31.81
N PHE A 11 -18.39 -28.87 30.50
CA PHE A 11 -19.02 -29.72 29.47
C PHE A 11 -18.36 -31.10 29.37
N GLU A 12 -17.03 -31.16 29.37
CA GLU A 12 -16.32 -32.44 29.27
C GLU A 12 -16.47 -33.27 30.56
N GLU A 13 -16.53 -32.62 31.73
CA GLU A 13 -16.77 -33.29 33.01
C GLU A 13 -18.15 -33.96 33.05
N ALA A 14 -19.21 -33.23 32.71
CA ALA A 14 -20.57 -33.77 32.64
C ALA A 14 -20.68 -34.92 31.62
N LYS A 15 -20.04 -34.79 30.46
CA LYS A 15 -20.01 -35.83 29.42
C LYS A 15 -19.31 -37.10 29.90
N GLU A 16 -18.25 -36.98 30.68
CA GLU A 16 -17.52 -38.14 31.21
C GLU A 16 -18.32 -38.88 32.30
N GLU A 17 -19.06 -38.17 33.15
CA GLU A 17 -19.97 -38.79 34.14
C GLU A 17 -21.05 -39.62 33.45
N ILE A 18 -21.73 -39.05 32.44
CA ILE A 18 -22.79 -39.74 31.67
C ILE A 18 -22.25 -41.02 31.00
N LYS A 19 -21.04 -40.96 30.45
CA LYS A 19 -20.40 -42.11 29.81
C LYS A 19 -20.21 -43.25 30.82
N LYS A 20 -19.63 -42.95 31.98
CA LYS A 20 -19.38 -43.95 33.04
C LYS A 20 -20.67 -44.64 33.49
N PHE A 21 -21.77 -43.90 33.60
CA PHE A 21 -23.07 -44.48 33.92
C PHE A 21 -23.61 -45.39 32.81
N SER A 22 -23.51 -44.99 31.54
CA SER A 22 -24.00 -45.80 30.41
C SER A 22 -23.29 -47.15 30.29
N GLU A 23 -22.07 -47.25 30.83
CA GLU A 23 -21.23 -48.46 30.83
C GLU A 23 -21.49 -49.36 32.05
N GLN A 24 -22.29 -48.94 33.04
CA GLN A 24 -22.63 -49.78 34.20
C GLN A 24 -23.58 -50.92 33.80
N THR A 25 -23.30 -52.13 34.29
CA THR A 25 -24.09 -53.34 34.05
C THR A 25 -25.45 -53.31 34.75
N VAL A 26 -26.48 -53.83 34.09
CA VAL A 26 -27.85 -53.90 34.61
C VAL A 26 -27.93 -54.83 35.83
N THR A 27 -28.59 -54.36 36.89
CA THR A 27 -28.89 -55.17 38.09
C THR A 27 -29.85 -56.30 37.73
N ASP A 28 -29.43 -57.55 37.91
CA ASP A 28 -30.29 -58.72 37.75
C ASP A 28 -31.17 -58.90 38.99
N LEU A 29 -32.48 -58.99 38.80
CA LEU A 29 -33.51 -58.94 39.85
C LEU A 29 -34.12 -60.32 40.13
N ASP A 30 -33.31 -61.38 40.12
CA ASP A 30 -33.81 -62.71 40.42
C ASP A 30 -34.07 -62.89 41.93
N LEU A 31 -35.16 -63.57 42.26
CA LEU A 31 -35.60 -63.84 43.64
C LEU A 31 -35.67 -65.35 43.85
N LYS A 32 -34.92 -65.86 44.82
CA LYS A 32 -35.06 -67.26 45.23
C LYS A 32 -36.42 -67.46 45.88
N ARG A 33 -37.17 -68.42 45.35
CA ARG A 33 -38.49 -68.79 45.83
C ARG A 33 -38.38 -69.69 47.07
N VAL A 34 -39.30 -69.53 48.03
CA VAL A 34 -39.44 -70.41 49.19
C VAL A 34 -39.83 -71.84 48.77
N GLU A 35 -39.45 -72.84 49.57
CA GLU A 35 -39.72 -74.23 49.22
C GLU A 35 -41.23 -74.52 49.23
N SER A 36 -41.72 -75.19 48.19
CA SER A 36 -43.16 -75.50 48.04
C SER A 36 -43.52 -76.93 48.43
N ALA A 37 -42.55 -77.83 48.48
CA ALA A 37 -42.76 -79.26 48.72
C ALA A 37 -41.93 -79.73 49.91
N LYS A 38 -42.52 -80.56 50.78
CA LYS A 38 -41.80 -81.07 51.96
C LYS A 38 -40.60 -81.90 51.55
N GLY A 39 -39.48 -81.66 52.22
CA GLY A 39 -38.34 -82.56 52.20
C GLY A 39 -38.68 -83.91 52.85
N VAL A 40 -37.96 -84.97 52.46
CA VAL A 40 -38.16 -86.35 52.97
C VAL A 40 -38.10 -86.40 54.51
N GLY A 41 -37.23 -85.62 55.14
CA GLY A 41 -37.12 -85.55 56.60
C GLY A 41 -38.32 -84.91 57.29
N GLU A 42 -38.89 -83.86 56.69
CA GLU A 42 -40.03 -83.13 57.23
C GLU A 42 -41.34 -83.94 57.07
N PHE A 43 -41.48 -84.65 55.96
CA PHE A 43 -42.56 -85.62 55.73
C PHE A 43 -42.54 -86.77 56.75
N LEU A 44 -41.36 -87.34 57.03
CA LEU A 44 -41.22 -88.43 58.01
C LEU A 44 -41.50 -87.96 59.44
N GLY A 45 -41.08 -86.75 59.79
CA GLY A 45 -41.35 -86.15 61.11
C GLY A 45 -42.84 -85.94 61.37
N ASP A 46 -43.57 -85.37 60.41
CA ASP A 46 -45.01 -85.13 60.53
C ASP A 46 -45.83 -86.43 60.53
N TRP A 47 -45.41 -87.44 59.76
CA TRP A 47 -46.05 -88.75 59.75
C TRP A 47 -45.91 -89.47 61.09
N LEU A 48 -44.73 -89.38 61.74
CA LEU A 48 -44.44 -90.06 63.00
C LEU A 48 -45.06 -89.36 64.22
N LEU A 49 -45.23 -88.04 64.17
CA LEU A 49 -45.78 -87.22 65.26
C LEU A 49 -47.29 -86.93 65.14
N GLY A 50 -47.98 -87.52 64.15
CA GLY A 50 -49.43 -87.41 63.98
C GLY A 50 -49.92 -86.13 63.28
N GLY A 51 -49.03 -85.42 62.58
CA GLY A 51 -49.31 -84.16 61.86
C GLY A 51 -50.00 -84.30 60.48
N GLY A 52 -50.24 -85.54 60.00
CA GLY A 52 -50.91 -85.82 58.72
C GLY A 52 -49.97 -86.11 57.54
N ILE A 53 -50.52 -86.56 56.40
CA ILE A 53 -49.78 -87.05 55.20
C ILE A 53 -49.69 -85.98 54.08
N GLY A 54 -49.74 -84.69 54.45
CA GLY A 54 -49.68 -83.60 53.47
C GLY A 54 -48.29 -83.42 52.87
N LEU A 55 -48.20 -83.20 51.56
CA LEU A 55 -46.94 -82.98 50.82
C LEU A 55 -46.46 -81.51 50.78
N ASN A 56 -47.29 -80.58 51.26
CA ASN A 56 -47.00 -79.14 51.18
C ASN A 56 -46.07 -78.70 52.31
N HIS A 57 -44.96 -78.05 51.98
CA HIS A 57 -44.04 -77.47 52.95
C HIS A 57 -44.73 -76.33 53.73
N LYS A 58 -44.45 -76.23 55.04
CA LYS A 58 -44.95 -75.13 55.86
C LYS A 58 -43.85 -74.08 55.95
N VAL A 59 -43.98 -73.03 55.15
CA VAL A 59 -43.03 -71.91 55.09
C VAL A 59 -42.66 -71.46 56.50
N THR A 60 -41.37 -71.52 56.76
CA THR A 60 -40.77 -71.17 58.05
C THR A 60 -40.56 -69.66 58.16
N GLY A 61 -40.43 -69.16 59.38
CA GLY A 61 -40.06 -67.76 59.61
C GLY A 61 -38.68 -67.40 59.04
N GLU A 62 -37.79 -68.39 58.92
CA GLU A 62 -36.45 -68.23 58.36
C GLU A 62 -36.49 -68.03 56.84
N GLU A 63 -37.22 -68.86 56.10
CA GLU A 63 -37.41 -68.69 54.65
C GLU A 63 -38.13 -67.39 54.29
N LEU A 64 -39.12 -66.99 55.09
CA LEU A 64 -39.81 -65.72 54.90
C LEU A 64 -38.86 -64.53 55.15
N ASN A 65 -38.01 -64.63 56.16
CA ASN A 65 -36.97 -63.63 56.44
C ASN A 65 -35.92 -63.58 55.32
N GLU A 66 -35.51 -64.71 54.75
CA GLU A 66 -34.56 -64.77 53.64
C GLU A 66 -35.15 -64.13 52.36
N LEU A 67 -36.40 -64.44 52.02
CA LEU A 67 -37.09 -63.79 50.90
C LEU A 67 -37.24 -62.28 51.13
N THR A 68 -37.57 -61.87 52.36
CA THR A 68 -37.69 -60.46 52.74
C THR A 68 -36.35 -59.74 52.66
N ALA A 69 -35.25 -60.38 53.07
CA ALA A 69 -33.89 -59.84 52.95
C ALA A 69 -33.49 -59.66 51.48
N GLN A 70 -33.85 -60.59 50.60
CA GLN A 70 -33.63 -60.47 49.16
C GLN A 70 -34.42 -59.28 48.57
N ILE A 71 -35.71 -59.15 48.91
CA ILE A 71 -36.56 -58.03 48.47
C ILE A 71 -35.98 -56.69 48.96
N GLN A 72 -35.56 -56.61 50.22
CA GLN A 72 -34.93 -55.40 50.77
C GLN A 72 -33.64 -55.05 50.03
N THR A 73 -32.82 -56.06 49.70
CA THR A 73 -31.58 -55.87 48.93
C THR A 73 -31.89 -55.31 47.54
N HIS A 74 -32.89 -55.87 46.86
CA HIS A 74 -33.33 -55.39 45.54
C HIS A 74 -33.92 -53.99 45.59
N LEU A 75 -34.77 -53.68 46.57
CA LEU A 75 -35.33 -52.33 46.76
C LEU A 75 -34.23 -51.30 47.03
N ASN A 76 -33.21 -51.66 47.82
CA ASN A 76 -32.05 -50.79 48.05
C ASN A 76 -31.23 -50.58 46.77
N SER A 77 -31.04 -51.63 45.97
CA SER A 77 -30.36 -51.55 44.68
C SER A 77 -31.12 -50.67 43.68
N ILE A 78 -32.45 -50.80 43.63
CA ILE A 78 -33.33 -49.97 42.80
C ILE A 78 -33.24 -48.50 43.22
N ASN A 79 -33.32 -48.21 44.53
CA ASN A 79 -33.20 -46.84 45.04
C ASN A 79 -31.84 -46.23 44.68
N THR A 80 -30.75 -46.99 44.88
CA THR A 80 -29.40 -46.56 44.50
C THR A 80 -29.31 -46.23 43.00
N THR A 81 -29.88 -47.09 42.14
CA THR A 81 -29.93 -46.87 40.70
C THR A 81 -30.74 -45.63 40.33
N GLN A 82 -31.89 -45.40 40.99
CA GLN A 82 -32.70 -44.20 40.76
C GLN A 82 -31.98 -42.91 41.16
N ILE A 83 -31.29 -42.91 42.31
CA ILE A 83 -30.49 -41.75 42.74
C ILE A 83 -29.39 -41.45 41.72
N GLN A 84 -28.70 -42.48 41.23
CA GLN A 84 -27.70 -42.33 40.17
C GLN A 84 -28.31 -41.76 38.89
N LEU A 85 -29.43 -42.32 38.41
CA LEU A 85 -30.14 -41.80 37.24
C LEU A 85 -30.45 -40.30 37.37
N ILE A 86 -30.99 -39.86 38.51
CA ILE A 86 -31.33 -38.46 38.76
C ILE A 86 -30.07 -37.58 38.70
N ARG A 87 -28.97 -38.01 39.30
CA ARG A 87 -27.69 -37.30 39.26
C ARG A 87 -27.18 -37.14 37.83
N GLU A 88 -27.20 -38.20 37.04
CA GLU A 88 -26.70 -38.17 35.66
C GLU A 88 -27.59 -37.33 34.72
N PHE A 89 -28.92 -37.37 34.90
CA PHE A 89 -29.80 -36.43 34.20
C PHE A 89 -29.48 -34.96 34.57
N GLY A 90 -29.08 -34.71 35.82
CA GLY A 90 -28.52 -33.42 36.24
C GLY A 90 -27.26 -33.05 35.44
N GLN A 91 -26.33 -33.99 35.25
CA GLN A 91 -25.13 -33.77 34.44
C GLN A 91 -25.45 -33.48 32.97
N VAL A 92 -26.40 -34.22 32.37
CA VAL A 92 -26.88 -33.94 31.00
C VAL A 92 -27.40 -32.51 30.89
N TYR A 93 -28.19 -32.06 31.85
CA TYR A 93 -28.72 -30.71 31.88
C TYR A 93 -27.60 -29.67 31.97
N SER A 94 -26.64 -29.86 32.89
CA SER A 94 -25.48 -28.96 33.03
C SER A 94 -24.62 -28.89 31.77
N ALA A 95 -24.42 -30.01 31.06
CA ALA A 95 -23.72 -30.03 29.78
C ALA A 95 -24.46 -29.20 28.71
N LEU A 96 -25.79 -29.34 28.62
CA LEU A 96 -26.60 -28.58 27.66
C LEU A 96 -26.59 -27.08 27.99
N GLU A 97 -26.64 -26.72 29.27
CA GLU A 97 -26.57 -25.32 29.71
C GLU A 97 -25.20 -24.69 29.41
N ALA A 98 -24.10 -25.42 29.63
CA ALA A 98 -22.76 -24.96 29.28
C ALA A 98 -22.58 -24.78 27.76
N LEU A 99 -23.15 -25.69 26.95
CA LEU A 99 -23.15 -25.59 25.49
C LEU A 99 -23.85 -24.32 25.01
N ASP A 100 -25.04 -24.03 25.55
CA ASP A 100 -25.82 -22.84 25.19
C ASP A 100 -25.12 -21.54 25.61
N LYS A 101 -24.66 -21.47 26.86
CA LYS A 101 -24.11 -20.24 27.44
C LYS A 101 -22.78 -19.83 26.82
N ASP A 102 -21.83 -20.76 26.68
CA ASP A 102 -20.46 -20.40 26.30
C ASP A 102 -20.22 -20.62 24.81
N TYR A 103 -20.58 -21.80 24.29
CA TYR A 103 -20.23 -22.17 22.92
C TYR A 103 -21.15 -21.51 21.89
N ILE A 104 -22.47 -21.61 22.04
CA ILE A 104 -23.41 -21.00 21.09
C ILE A 104 -23.26 -19.48 21.10
N GLN A 105 -23.09 -18.87 22.27
CA GLN A 105 -22.86 -17.43 22.36
C GLN A 105 -21.56 -17.00 21.67
N ALA A 106 -20.45 -17.73 21.88
CA ALA A 106 -19.18 -17.43 21.21
C ALA A 106 -19.30 -17.58 19.68
N ILE A 107 -19.99 -18.62 19.21
CA ILE A 107 -20.28 -18.81 17.78
C ILE A 107 -21.07 -17.62 17.25
N LEU A 108 -22.11 -17.17 17.94
CA LEU A 108 -22.95 -16.05 17.52
C LEU A 108 -22.14 -14.74 17.42
N VAL A 109 -21.28 -14.45 18.40
CA VAL A 109 -20.37 -13.30 18.36
C VAL A 109 -19.40 -13.40 17.18
N SER A 110 -18.84 -14.59 16.91
CA SER A 110 -17.93 -14.79 15.78
C SER A 110 -18.62 -14.61 14.42
N ILE A 111 -19.87 -15.08 14.30
CA ILE A 111 -20.69 -14.90 13.09
C ILE A 111 -21.00 -13.42 12.89
N GLN A 112 -21.37 -12.69 13.94
CA GLN A 112 -21.63 -11.26 13.86
C GLN A 112 -20.37 -10.49 13.41
N ALA A 113 -19.20 -10.78 14.00
CA ALA A 113 -17.94 -10.15 13.60
C ALA A 113 -17.57 -10.48 12.14
N THR A 114 -17.86 -11.71 11.70
CA THR A 114 -17.68 -12.15 10.31
C THR A 114 -18.62 -11.39 9.37
N GLU A 115 -19.86 -11.15 9.78
CA GLU A 115 -20.83 -10.39 9.00
C GLU A 115 -20.43 -8.91 8.87
N GLU A 116 -20.01 -8.27 9.96
CA GLU A 116 -19.47 -6.90 9.95
C GLU A 116 -18.24 -6.79 9.03
N THR A 117 -17.36 -7.79 9.07
CA THR A 117 -16.19 -7.89 8.19
C THR A 117 -16.62 -8.03 6.73
N SER A 118 -17.60 -8.88 6.44
CA SER A 118 -18.14 -9.08 5.09
C SER A 118 -18.75 -7.80 4.50
N GLN A 119 -19.54 -7.06 5.30
CA GLN A 119 -20.09 -5.77 4.90
C GLN A 119 -18.99 -4.74 4.63
N SER A 120 -17.94 -4.72 5.45
CA SER A 120 -16.79 -3.83 5.23
C SER A 120 -16.06 -4.17 3.93
N ILE A 121 -15.84 -5.46 3.64
CA ILE A 121 -15.26 -5.92 2.38
C ILE A 121 -16.09 -5.47 1.17
N GLN A 122 -17.42 -5.58 1.23
CA GLN A 122 -18.30 -5.11 0.15
C GLN A 122 -18.12 -3.61 -0.12
N LYS A 123 -18.11 -2.78 0.94
CA LYS A 123 -17.87 -1.33 0.80
C LYS A 123 -16.51 -1.04 0.19
N THR A 124 -15.46 -1.75 0.62
CA THR A 124 -14.11 -1.59 0.05
C THR A 124 -14.08 -2.01 -1.42
N GLN A 125 -14.78 -3.07 -1.80
CA GLN A 125 -14.86 -3.53 -3.20
C GLN A 125 -15.53 -2.49 -4.10
N GLU A 126 -16.59 -1.83 -3.62
CA GLU A 126 -17.24 -0.72 -4.34
C GLU A 126 -16.29 0.47 -4.53
N GLN A 127 -15.51 0.82 -3.50
CA GLN A 127 -14.50 1.87 -3.59
C GLN A 127 -13.40 1.53 -4.60
N ILE A 128 -12.88 0.29 -4.57
CA ILE A 128 -11.90 -0.19 -5.55
C ILE A 128 -12.45 -0.06 -6.97
N LYS A 129 -13.71 -0.47 -7.20
CA LYS A 129 -14.35 -0.34 -8.51
C LYS A 129 -14.39 1.13 -9.00
N LYS A 130 -14.70 2.08 -8.11
CA LYS A 130 -14.68 3.51 -8.44
C LYS A 130 -13.26 4.01 -8.77
N ILE A 131 -12.26 3.56 -8.01
CA ILE A 131 -10.85 3.91 -8.25
C ILE A 131 -10.39 3.40 -9.61
N VAL A 132 -10.67 2.13 -9.93
CA VAL A 132 -10.31 1.52 -11.22
C VAL A 132 -10.96 2.26 -12.38
N GLU A 133 -12.24 2.64 -12.26
CA GLU A 133 -12.93 3.41 -13.29
C GLU A 133 -12.32 4.81 -13.49
N ASN A 134 -11.94 5.49 -12.40
CA ASN A 134 -11.27 6.79 -12.48
C ASN A 134 -9.86 6.69 -13.08
N GLN A 135 -9.11 5.63 -12.74
CA GLN A 135 -7.81 5.34 -13.34
C GLN A 135 -7.94 5.09 -14.85
N LYS A 136 -8.97 4.34 -15.28
CA LYS A 136 -9.27 4.13 -16.69
C LYS A 136 -9.52 5.45 -17.42
N LYS A 137 -10.37 6.33 -16.88
CA LYS A 137 -10.63 7.66 -17.46
C LYS A 137 -9.37 8.52 -17.55
N THR A 138 -8.52 8.46 -16.53
CA THR A 138 -7.24 9.17 -16.51
C THR A 138 -6.31 8.66 -17.61
N LEU A 139 -6.20 7.34 -17.77
CA LEU A 139 -5.41 6.73 -18.84
C LEU A 139 -5.94 7.09 -20.23
N GLU A 140 -7.26 7.12 -20.42
CA GLU A 140 -7.86 7.57 -21.68
C GLU A 140 -7.53 9.05 -21.96
N GLY A 141 -7.54 9.91 -20.93
CA GLY A 141 -7.11 11.30 -21.04
C GLY A 141 -5.64 11.45 -21.41
N LEU A 142 -4.76 10.70 -20.74
CA LEU A 142 -3.32 10.68 -21.04
C LEU A 142 -3.04 10.15 -22.45
N LYS A 143 -3.76 9.13 -22.90
CA LYS A 143 -3.65 8.61 -24.26
C LYS A 143 -3.99 9.69 -25.30
N LYS A 144 -5.11 10.40 -25.12
CA LYS A 144 -5.49 11.52 -26.01
C LYS A 144 -4.48 12.65 -25.99
N PHE A 145 -3.94 12.98 -24.81
CA PHE A 145 -2.90 13.99 -24.69
C PHE A 145 -1.63 13.57 -25.44
N LYS A 146 -1.20 12.31 -25.28
CA LYS A 146 -0.08 11.75 -26.04
C LYS A 146 -0.33 11.81 -27.55
N GLU A 147 -1.50 11.36 -28.03
CA GLU A 147 -1.86 11.41 -29.45
C GLU A 147 -1.81 12.84 -30.01
N LYS A 148 -2.20 13.84 -29.21
CA LYS A 148 -2.12 15.25 -29.60
C LYS A 148 -0.67 15.74 -29.71
N ILE A 149 0.21 15.35 -28.79
CA ILE A 149 1.63 15.69 -28.83
C ILE A 149 2.32 14.99 -30.00
N ASP A 150 2.09 13.68 -30.17
CA ASP A 150 2.64 12.89 -31.26
C ASP A 150 2.16 13.40 -32.65
N GLY A 151 1.00 14.06 -32.70
CA GLY A 151 0.46 14.69 -33.92
C GLY A 151 1.14 15.99 -34.34
N TYR A 152 2.01 16.59 -33.51
CA TYR A 152 2.75 17.79 -33.88
C TYR A 152 4.03 17.41 -34.62
N ALA A 153 4.02 17.57 -35.95
CA ALA A 153 5.12 17.18 -36.84
C ALA A 153 6.44 17.93 -36.61
N HIS A 154 6.42 19.08 -35.96
CA HIS A 154 7.54 20.03 -35.85
C HIS A 154 8.00 20.24 -34.40
N LEU A 155 7.75 19.29 -33.49
CA LEU A 155 8.26 19.42 -32.12
C LEU A 155 9.79 19.36 -32.06
N ASP A 156 10.40 18.51 -32.88
CA ASP A 156 11.86 18.40 -32.98
C ASP A 156 12.50 19.67 -33.58
N ASP A 157 11.75 20.41 -34.40
CA ASP A 157 12.21 21.67 -34.99
C ASP A 157 12.40 22.77 -33.93
N ILE A 158 11.77 22.66 -32.76
CA ILE A 158 11.91 23.63 -31.67
C ILE A 158 13.36 23.68 -31.17
N ASP A 159 13.98 22.50 -31.02
CA ASP A 159 15.38 22.41 -30.58
C ASP A 159 16.30 23.02 -31.64
N GLN A 160 16.06 22.74 -32.93
CA GLN A 160 16.83 23.32 -34.02
C GLN A 160 16.67 24.85 -34.10
N MET A 161 15.44 25.36 -33.93
CA MET A 161 15.18 26.80 -33.88
C MET A 161 15.88 27.46 -32.70
N TRP A 162 15.95 26.79 -31.55
CA TRP A 162 16.69 27.30 -30.39
C TRP A 162 18.18 27.42 -30.69
N GLU A 163 18.79 26.37 -31.26
CA GLU A 163 20.21 26.41 -31.67
C GLU A 163 20.49 27.51 -32.69
N ASP A 164 19.62 27.68 -33.68
CA ASP A 164 19.81 28.67 -34.73
C ASP A 164 19.66 30.10 -34.19
N CYS A 165 18.74 30.34 -33.26
CA CYS A 165 18.64 31.60 -32.53
C CYS A 165 19.92 31.92 -31.73
N GLN A 166 20.56 30.92 -31.12
CA GLN A 166 21.85 31.12 -30.43
C GLN A 166 22.95 31.53 -31.43
N LYS A 167 23.05 30.83 -32.56
CA LYS A 167 24.00 31.16 -33.63
C LYS A 167 23.78 32.58 -34.18
N TRP A 168 22.52 32.97 -34.39
CA TRP A 168 22.19 34.33 -34.81
C TRP A 168 22.56 35.37 -33.75
N GLY A 169 22.43 35.05 -32.47
CA GLY A 169 22.89 35.91 -31.37
C GLY A 169 24.40 36.18 -31.45
N GLU A 170 25.20 35.12 -31.61
CA GLU A 170 26.66 35.25 -31.76
C GLU A 170 27.04 36.06 -33.02
N GLU A 171 26.36 35.81 -34.14
CA GLU A 171 26.63 36.53 -35.38
C GLU A 171 26.23 38.01 -35.28
N LEU A 172 25.14 38.32 -34.59
CA LEU A 172 24.73 39.71 -34.34
C LEU A 172 25.74 40.46 -33.47
N GLU A 173 26.31 39.81 -32.46
CA GLU A 173 27.38 40.38 -31.63
C GLU A 173 28.65 40.68 -32.46
N ARG A 174 29.02 39.76 -33.36
CA ARG A 174 30.12 39.97 -34.31
C ARG A 174 29.84 41.13 -35.24
N LEU A 175 28.64 41.20 -35.82
CA LEU A 175 28.24 42.30 -36.70
C LEU A 175 28.26 43.64 -35.97
N SER A 176 27.81 43.69 -34.71
CA SER A 176 27.91 44.89 -33.87
C SER A 176 29.37 45.35 -33.73
N THR A 177 30.27 44.42 -33.42
CA THR A 177 31.70 44.71 -33.27
C THR A 177 32.31 45.24 -34.58
N ILE A 178 31.93 44.66 -35.72
CA ILE A 178 32.36 45.13 -37.05
C ILE A 178 31.80 46.53 -37.33
N ALA A 179 30.53 46.78 -37.00
CA ALA A 179 29.91 48.08 -37.18
C ALA A 179 30.60 49.17 -36.35
N ASP A 180 30.92 48.89 -35.09
CA ASP A 180 31.68 49.79 -34.23
C ASP A 180 33.07 50.08 -34.81
N SER A 181 33.76 49.03 -35.27
CA SER A 181 35.07 49.16 -35.91
C SER A 181 35.00 49.97 -37.21
N ALA A 182 33.95 49.79 -38.00
CA ALA A 182 33.73 50.54 -39.24
C ALA A 182 33.44 52.02 -38.95
N ALA A 183 32.66 52.33 -37.90
CA ALA A 183 32.42 53.71 -37.46
C ALA A 183 33.73 54.42 -37.08
N GLU A 184 34.63 53.73 -36.37
CA GLU A 184 35.96 54.25 -36.06
C GLU A 184 36.83 54.48 -37.31
N ILE A 185 36.76 53.60 -38.31
CA ILE A 185 37.46 53.80 -39.59
C ILE A 185 36.92 55.02 -40.33
N VAL A 186 35.61 55.21 -40.37
CA VAL A 186 34.98 56.38 -41.02
C VAL A 186 35.48 57.67 -40.37
N LYS A 187 35.51 57.73 -39.03
CA LYS A 187 36.05 58.88 -38.30
C LYS A 187 37.51 59.17 -38.65
N LYS A 188 38.36 58.13 -38.71
CA LYS A 188 39.77 58.29 -39.13
C LYS A 188 39.89 58.75 -40.58
N ALA A 189 39.02 58.29 -41.48
CA ALA A 189 39.02 58.74 -42.87
C ALA A 189 38.66 60.23 -42.99
N GLU A 190 37.72 60.73 -42.19
CA GLU A 190 37.43 62.17 -42.10
C GLU A 190 38.64 62.97 -41.62
N GLU A 191 39.36 62.48 -40.61
CA GLU A 191 40.61 63.10 -40.13
C GLU A 191 41.70 63.15 -41.22
N VAL A 192 41.87 62.05 -41.97
CA VAL A 192 42.81 61.98 -43.11
C VAL A 192 42.42 62.98 -44.20
N ASN A 193 41.14 63.05 -44.56
CA ASN A 193 40.66 63.97 -45.60
C ASN A 193 40.84 65.44 -45.16
N ALA A 194 40.64 65.74 -43.88
CA ALA A 194 40.94 67.06 -43.33
C ALA A 194 42.45 67.38 -43.38
N ALA A 195 43.33 66.40 -43.14
CA ALA A 195 44.77 66.55 -43.29
C ALA A 195 45.19 66.75 -44.76
N GLU A 196 44.60 66.00 -45.70
CA GLU A 196 44.84 66.12 -47.14
C GLU A 196 44.49 67.52 -47.64
N ASN A 197 43.34 68.07 -47.25
CA ASN A 197 42.95 69.44 -47.58
C ASN A 197 43.95 70.48 -47.04
N LYS A 198 44.45 70.31 -45.81
CA LYS A 198 45.50 71.19 -45.25
C LYS A 198 46.80 71.10 -46.05
N ILE A 199 47.22 69.90 -46.45
CA ILE A 199 48.40 69.71 -47.29
C ILE A 199 48.21 70.38 -48.65
N GLY A 200 47.05 70.19 -49.30
CA GLY A 200 46.72 70.83 -50.58
C GLY A 200 46.85 72.35 -50.53
N THR A 201 46.23 72.99 -49.53
CA THR A 201 46.34 74.46 -49.35
C THR A 201 47.77 74.93 -49.07
N ALA A 202 48.55 74.15 -48.31
CA ALA A 202 49.97 74.44 -48.05
C ALA A 202 50.82 74.33 -49.32
N VAL A 203 50.59 73.31 -50.15
CA VAL A 203 51.25 73.10 -51.44
C VAL A 203 50.92 74.24 -52.41
N GLU A 204 49.66 74.67 -52.49
CA GLU A 204 49.26 75.82 -53.31
C GLU A 204 49.92 77.13 -52.86
N SER A 205 49.99 77.35 -51.54
CA SER A 205 50.69 78.50 -50.95
C SER A 205 52.18 78.48 -51.29
N LEU A 206 52.83 77.33 -51.14
CA LEU A 206 54.25 77.16 -51.47
C LEU A 206 54.49 77.36 -52.98
N SER A 207 53.64 76.80 -53.83
CA SER A 207 53.69 76.97 -55.29
C SER A 207 53.62 78.46 -55.67
N ARG A 208 52.72 79.24 -55.05
CA ARG A 208 52.66 80.70 -55.23
C ARG A 208 53.96 81.39 -54.79
N LYS A 209 54.51 81.04 -53.62
CA LYS A 209 55.78 81.59 -53.12
C LYS A 209 56.94 81.29 -54.07
N VAL A 210 57.02 80.07 -54.60
CA VAL A 210 58.06 79.67 -55.58
C VAL A 210 57.91 80.43 -56.88
N LYS A 211 56.68 80.60 -57.41
CA LYS A 211 56.44 81.43 -58.61
C LYS A 211 56.91 82.86 -58.41
N TYR A 212 56.60 83.49 -57.26
CA TYR A 212 57.09 84.83 -56.95
C TYR A 212 58.61 84.88 -56.82
N ALA A 213 59.23 83.91 -56.15
CA ALA A 213 60.69 83.84 -56.06
C ALA A 213 61.36 83.71 -57.44
N TYR A 214 60.78 82.91 -58.35
CA TYR A 214 61.24 82.80 -59.75
C TYR A 214 61.13 84.14 -60.49
N TRP A 215 60.00 84.85 -60.35
CA TRP A 215 59.82 86.18 -60.96
C TRP A 215 60.83 87.20 -60.42
N ILE A 216 61.09 87.21 -59.11
CA ILE A 216 62.09 88.09 -58.47
C ILE A 216 63.51 87.75 -58.98
N ALA A 217 63.89 86.47 -59.02
CA ALA A 217 65.21 86.05 -59.48
C ALA A 217 65.46 86.39 -60.96
N GLY A 218 64.46 86.16 -61.82
CA GLY A 218 64.52 86.54 -63.23
C GLY A 218 64.63 88.05 -63.44
N GLY A 219 63.86 88.83 -62.67
CA GLY A 219 63.95 90.29 -62.67
C GLY A 219 65.34 90.79 -62.27
N ALA A 220 65.92 90.24 -61.18
CA ALA A 220 67.27 90.59 -60.72
C ALA A 220 68.34 90.24 -61.76
N ALA A 221 68.25 89.07 -62.41
CA ALA A 221 69.16 88.67 -63.47
C ALA A 221 69.07 89.61 -64.68
N GLY A 222 67.86 89.99 -65.09
CA GLY A 222 67.65 90.97 -66.16
C GLY A 222 68.25 92.34 -65.83
N LEU A 223 68.07 92.80 -64.59
CA LEU A 223 68.65 94.05 -64.12
C LEU A 223 70.19 94.02 -64.16
N ALA A 224 70.79 92.91 -63.72
CA ALA A 224 72.24 92.71 -63.78
C ALA A 224 72.77 92.72 -65.22
N ILE A 225 72.02 92.14 -66.18
CA ILE A 225 72.37 92.20 -67.62
C ILE A 225 72.32 93.64 -68.14
N ILE A 226 71.28 94.41 -67.76
CA ILE A 226 71.15 95.82 -68.14
C ILE A 226 72.31 96.65 -67.56
N GLU A 227 72.67 96.42 -66.29
CA GLU A 227 73.76 97.09 -65.60
C GLU A 227 75.12 96.76 -66.23
N LEU A 228 75.34 95.50 -66.64
CA LEU A 228 76.49 95.07 -67.42
C LEU A 228 76.55 95.81 -68.78
N ALA A 229 75.42 95.93 -69.49
CA ALA A 229 75.36 96.64 -70.76
C ALA A 229 75.70 98.13 -70.60
N PHE A 230 75.20 98.79 -69.55
CA PHE A 230 75.56 100.17 -69.23
C PHE A 230 77.06 100.33 -68.91
N LEU A 231 77.65 99.41 -68.15
CA LEU A 231 79.09 99.38 -67.89
C LEU A 231 79.91 99.26 -69.18
N VAL A 232 79.50 98.38 -70.10
CA VAL A 232 80.16 98.20 -71.41
C VAL A 232 80.07 99.46 -72.27
N VAL A 233 78.90 100.12 -72.33
CA VAL A 233 78.74 101.39 -73.06
C VAL A 233 79.59 102.50 -72.45
N LYS A 234 79.65 102.59 -71.11
CA LYS A 234 80.46 103.59 -70.40
C LYS A 234 81.96 103.39 -70.56
N VAL A 235 82.44 102.15 -70.73
CA VAL A 235 83.86 101.85 -71.02
C VAL A 235 84.25 102.18 -72.46
N MET A 236 83.29 102.21 -73.39
CA MET A 236 83.52 102.53 -74.81
C MET A 236 83.31 104.01 -75.17
N ALA A 237 82.98 104.88 -74.21
CA ALA A 237 82.91 106.34 -74.34
C ALA A 237 84.12 106.99 -73.66
#